data_AF-A0A950L912-F1
#
_entry.id   AF-A0A950L912-F1
#
_cell.length_a   1.000
_cell.length_b   1.000
_cell.length_c   1.000
_cell.angle_alpha   90.00
_cell.angle_beta   90.00
_cell.angle_gamma   90.00
#
_symmetry.space_group_name_H-M   'P 1'
#
loop_
_entity.id
_entity.type
_entity.pdbx_description
1 polymer ?
#
loop_
_entity_poly.entity_id
_entity_poly.type
_entity_poly.pdbx_seq_one_letter_code
_entity_poly.pdbx_strand_id
1 'polypeptide(L)'
;MQALLNTLPRAIPRAEITGLVLAGGEGRRMGGLDKGLQDFAGQPLVAHALARLAPQVGTVLISANRHLDAYARFGCPVLADASADFHGPLAGLLEGLRAAPTPWVLCVPCDVPTLPADLADHLGAALLHHGGRIAMAVDGGGRTQPLFALLHTGLREPLAAALAQGERRVEAWMRSQGARCVGFESTEAFRNLNTRAELALPGLELRPMIEADLPGYKTLRDAMLQAFPDAFVSDEATERQRSAASYATRLPGGAQGACLFSLVAMHRGRVLGAVTVEREQRGKKCHIAHVVGMMVAPEWQGRGIGRSLIEAALARLRGQAGVEIVTLSVTSSNAAATHLYRQCGFVTYGRLPRAIRVDHARYEDQDLMQLTF
;
A
#
# COMPACT_ATOMS: atom_id res chain seq x y z
N MET A 1 -7.96 -22.64 -52.39
CA MET A 1 -8.69 -22.56 -51.11
C MET A 1 -7.71 -22.48 -49.92
N GLN A 2 -6.65 -21.66 -50.04
CA GLN A 2 -5.51 -21.66 -49.11
C GLN A 2 -5.01 -20.24 -48.80
N ALA A 3 -5.91 -19.26 -48.89
CA ALA A 3 -5.66 -17.84 -48.60
C ALA A 3 -6.55 -17.29 -47.47
N LEU A 4 -7.21 -18.17 -46.69
CA LEU A 4 -8.19 -17.79 -45.66
C LEU A 4 -7.80 -18.23 -44.24
N LEU A 5 -6.55 -18.67 -44.00
CA LEU A 5 -6.10 -19.15 -42.69
C LEU A 5 -5.10 -18.23 -41.97
N ASN A 6 -4.95 -16.96 -42.39
CA ASN A 6 -3.86 -16.11 -41.87
C ASN A 6 -4.27 -14.73 -41.36
N THR A 7 -5.44 -14.59 -40.74
CA THR A 7 -5.85 -13.35 -40.06
C THR A 7 -6.73 -13.63 -38.84
N LEU A 8 -6.35 -14.57 -37.98
CA LEU A 8 -6.87 -14.52 -36.61
C LEU A 8 -6.24 -13.31 -35.92
N PRO A 9 -7.02 -12.39 -35.33
CA PRO A 9 -6.48 -11.23 -34.65
C PRO A 9 -5.52 -11.70 -33.54
N ARG A 10 -4.32 -11.09 -33.48
CA ARG A 10 -3.32 -11.39 -32.44
C ARG A 10 -3.65 -10.72 -31.10
N ALA A 11 -4.56 -9.74 -31.12
CA ALA A 11 -5.03 -9.00 -29.95
C ALA A 11 -6.48 -8.57 -30.18
N ILE A 12 -7.23 -8.37 -29.09
CA ILE A 12 -8.57 -7.78 -29.16
C ILE A 12 -8.40 -6.33 -29.60
N PRO A 13 -9.10 -5.84 -30.65
CA PRO A 13 -8.93 -4.48 -31.11
C PRO A 13 -9.23 -3.48 -29.99
N ARG A 14 -8.39 -2.44 -29.83
CA ARG A 14 -8.60 -1.41 -28.79
C ARG A 14 -10.02 -0.82 -28.81
N ALA A 15 -10.61 -0.67 -30.00
CA ALA A 15 -11.96 -0.14 -30.18
C ALA A 15 -13.07 -1.02 -29.57
N GLU A 16 -12.77 -2.29 -29.27
CA GLU A 16 -13.66 -3.23 -28.60
C GLU A 16 -13.41 -3.31 -27.08
N ILE A 17 -12.49 -2.50 -26.56
CA ILE A 17 -12.11 -2.46 -25.16
C ILE A 17 -12.48 -1.10 -24.57
N THR A 18 -13.25 -1.13 -23.47
CA THR A 18 -13.51 0.00 -22.60
C THR A 18 -12.55 -0.08 -21.42
N GLY A 19 -11.74 0.95 -21.20
CA GLY A 19 -10.95 1.09 -19.98
C GLY A 19 -11.83 1.49 -18.81
N LEU A 20 -11.59 0.92 -17.64
CA LEU A 20 -12.25 1.27 -16.38
C LEU A 20 -11.20 1.55 -15.31
N VAL A 21 -11.12 2.80 -14.86
CA VAL A 21 -10.28 3.18 -13.71
C VAL A 21 -11.10 3.10 -12.43
N LEU A 22 -10.69 2.25 -11.49
CA LEU A 22 -11.31 2.11 -10.19
C LEU A 22 -10.70 3.12 -9.20
N ALA A 23 -11.44 4.19 -8.94
CA ALA A 23 -11.09 5.27 -8.01
C ALA A 23 -11.87 5.22 -6.68
N GLY A 24 -12.70 4.20 -6.48
CA GLY A 24 -13.47 3.98 -5.26
C GLY A 24 -12.73 3.19 -4.18
N GLY A 25 -12.20 3.87 -3.18
CA GLY A 25 -11.68 3.27 -1.95
C GLY A 25 -11.80 4.24 -0.78
N GLU A 26 -12.08 3.74 0.42
CA GLU A 26 -12.37 4.60 1.58
C GLU A 26 -11.19 5.51 2.00
N GLY A 27 -9.98 5.28 1.48
CA GLY A 27 -8.81 6.09 1.81
C GLY A 27 -8.40 5.95 3.29
N ARG A 28 -8.88 4.92 4.01
CA ARG A 28 -8.63 4.70 5.45
C ARG A 28 -7.13 4.72 5.79
N ARG A 29 -6.29 4.18 4.90
CA ARG A 29 -4.82 4.16 5.05
C ARG A 29 -4.12 5.49 4.71
N MET A 30 -4.84 6.48 4.18
CA MET A 30 -4.35 7.81 3.79
C MET A 30 -4.96 8.95 4.63
N GLY A 31 -5.61 8.59 5.75
CA GLY A 31 -6.34 9.53 6.60
C GLY A 31 -7.63 10.06 5.97
N GLY A 32 -8.31 9.25 5.17
CA GLY A 32 -9.59 9.60 4.53
C GLY A 32 -9.46 10.35 3.21
N LEU A 33 -8.24 10.67 2.77
CA LEU A 33 -8.00 11.35 1.50
C LEU A 33 -8.29 10.43 0.30
N ASP A 34 -8.77 11.06 -0.77
CA ASP A 34 -9.03 10.42 -2.04
C ASP A 34 -7.72 10.19 -2.80
N LYS A 35 -7.31 8.92 -2.90
CA LYS A 35 -6.00 8.52 -3.46
C LYS A 35 -5.82 8.97 -4.90
N GLY A 36 -6.83 8.77 -5.75
CA GLY A 36 -6.72 9.08 -7.18
C GLY A 36 -6.46 10.56 -7.45
N LEU A 37 -6.90 11.44 -6.53
CA LEU A 37 -6.71 12.89 -6.63
C LEU A 37 -5.43 13.39 -5.94
N GLN A 38 -4.64 12.52 -5.32
CA GLN A 38 -3.39 12.96 -4.71
C GLN A 38 -2.32 13.23 -5.76
N ASP A 39 -1.57 14.30 -5.55
CA ASP A 39 -0.45 14.66 -6.41
C ASP A 39 0.66 13.59 -6.34
N PHE A 40 1.14 13.20 -7.52
CA PHE A 40 2.31 12.39 -7.73
C PHE A 40 3.06 12.96 -8.93
N ALA A 41 4.32 13.35 -8.75
CA ALA A 41 5.14 13.95 -9.81
C ALA A 41 4.44 15.13 -10.54
N GLY A 42 3.69 15.98 -9.81
CA GLY A 42 3.04 17.18 -10.33
C GLY A 42 1.72 16.94 -11.06
N GLN A 43 1.19 15.71 -11.03
CA GLN A 43 -0.15 15.39 -11.55
C GLN A 43 -0.89 14.44 -10.60
N PRO A 44 -2.23 14.49 -10.55
CA PRO A 44 -3.02 13.52 -9.78
C PRO A 44 -2.75 12.07 -10.20
N LEU A 45 -2.71 11.13 -9.26
CA LEU A 45 -2.47 9.70 -9.55
C LEU A 45 -3.37 9.14 -10.66
N VAL A 46 -4.65 9.50 -10.65
CA VAL A 46 -5.60 9.08 -11.68
C VAL A 46 -5.16 9.55 -13.08
N ALA A 47 -4.52 10.71 -13.20
CA ALA A 47 -4.01 11.22 -14.46
C ALA A 47 -2.91 10.33 -15.04
N HIS A 48 -2.02 9.80 -14.18
CA HIS A 48 -0.99 8.85 -14.59
C HIS A 48 -1.59 7.53 -15.07
N ALA A 49 -2.57 6.99 -14.32
CA ALA A 49 -3.28 5.78 -14.71
C ALA A 49 -4.01 5.97 -16.06
N LEU A 50 -4.68 7.11 -16.26
CA LEU A 50 -5.36 7.47 -17.51
C LEU A 50 -4.36 7.60 -18.68
N ALA A 51 -3.23 8.27 -18.48
CA ALA A 51 -2.21 8.45 -19.52
C ALA A 51 -1.64 7.12 -20.01
N ARG A 52 -1.57 6.10 -19.14
CA ARG A 52 -1.10 4.76 -19.47
C ARG A 52 -2.20 3.86 -20.05
N LEU A 53 -3.44 4.01 -19.58
CA LEU A 53 -4.58 3.20 -20.01
C LEU A 53 -5.16 3.65 -21.35
N ALA A 54 -5.35 4.96 -21.56
CA ALA A 54 -6.06 5.52 -22.71
C ALA A 54 -5.48 5.07 -24.07
N PRO A 55 -4.16 4.94 -24.28
CA PRO A 55 -3.61 4.43 -25.54
C PRO A 55 -4.00 2.98 -25.86
N GLN A 56 -4.38 2.19 -24.85
CA GLN A 56 -4.64 0.75 -24.96
C GLN A 56 -6.11 0.42 -25.24
N VAL A 57 -7.02 1.40 -25.16
CA VAL A 57 -8.48 1.18 -25.19
C VAL A 57 -9.18 2.18 -26.13
N GLY A 58 -10.44 1.91 -26.45
CA GLY A 58 -11.26 2.75 -27.34
C GLY A 58 -11.90 3.92 -26.60
N THR A 59 -12.29 3.70 -25.35
CA THR A 59 -12.86 4.72 -24.45
C THR A 59 -12.50 4.39 -23.00
N VAL A 60 -12.58 5.39 -22.11
CA VAL A 60 -12.25 5.22 -20.68
C VAL A 60 -13.40 5.72 -19.81
N LEU A 61 -13.74 4.93 -18.80
CA LEU A 61 -14.68 5.26 -17.72
C LEU A 61 -13.92 5.34 -16.39
N ILE A 62 -14.38 6.18 -15.47
CA ILE A 62 -13.85 6.27 -14.11
C ILE A 62 -14.96 5.85 -13.15
N SER A 63 -14.72 4.86 -12.29
CA SER A 63 -15.64 4.52 -11.18
C SER A 63 -15.16 5.21 -9.90
N ALA A 64 -15.96 6.13 -9.37
CA ALA A 64 -15.64 6.90 -8.17
C ALA A 64 -16.90 7.15 -7.33
N ASN A 65 -16.74 7.16 -6.00
CA ASN A 65 -17.84 7.38 -5.06
C ASN A 65 -17.75 8.73 -4.32
N ARG A 66 -16.70 9.52 -4.58
CA ARG A 66 -16.45 10.82 -3.97
C ARG A 66 -15.79 11.74 -5.00
N HIS A 67 -15.91 13.05 -4.78
CA HIS A 67 -15.28 14.08 -5.62
C HIS A 67 -15.58 13.90 -7.13
N LEU A 68 -16.83 13.56 -7.46
CA LEU A 68 -17.24 13.22 -8.83
C LEU A 68 -16.90 14.33 -9.82
N ASP A 69 -17.13 15.60 -9.45
CA ASP A 69 -16.79 16.75 -10.28
C ASP A 69 -15.29 16.88 -10.54
N ALA A 70 -14.44 16.52 -9.57
CA ALA A 70 -12.99 16.54 -9.74
C ALA A 70 -12.55 15.44 -10.73
N TYR A 71 -13.16 14.26 -10.67
CA TYR A 71 -12.91 13.19 -11.62
C TYR A 71 -13.45 13.49 -13.03
N ALA A 72 -14.60 14.16 -13.14
CA ALA A 72 -15.19 14.53 -14.42
C ALA A 72 -14.30 15.50 -15.22
N ARG A 73 -13.47 16.31 -14.54
CA ARG A 73 -12.51 17.24 -15.17
C ARG A 73 -11.42 16.55 -15.98
N PHE A 74 -11.21 15.24 -15.83
CA PHE A 74 -10.29 14.48 -16.68
C PHE A 74 -10.89 14.11 -18.05
N GLY A 75 -12.14 14.52 -18.34
CA GLY A 75 -12.78 14.32 -19.65
C GLY A 75 -13.30 12.91 -19.87
N CYS A 76 -13.38 12.09 -18.82
CA CYS A 76 -13.96 10.74 -18.85
C CYS A 76 -15.32 10.72 -18.15
N PRO A 77 -16.30 9.92 -18.62
CA PRO A 77 -17.52 9.67 -17.86
C PRO A 77 -17.19 9.07 -16.48
N VAL A 78 -17.83 9.61 -15.44
CA VAL A 78 -17.67 9.14 -14.07
C VAL A 78 -18.90 8.34 -13.67
N LEU A 79 -18.69 7.07 -13.32
CA LEU A 79 -19.70 6.16 -12.79
C LEU A 79 -19.67 6.23 -11.27
N ALA A 80 -20.84 6.47 -10.67
CA ALA A 80 -21.06 6.32 -9.24
C ALA A 80 -21.79 4.99 -8.99
N ASP A 81 -21.52 4.33 -7.85
CA ASP A 81 -22.22 3.10 -7.50
C ASP A 81 -23.73 3.35 -7.35
N ALA A 82 -24.56 2.56 -8.04
CA ALA A 82 -26.01 2.77 -8.11
C ALA A 82 -26.78 2.36 -6.84
N SER A 83 -26.16 1.56 -5.96
CA SER A 83 -26.78 1.06 -4.73
C SER A 83 -25.83 1.22 -3.54
N ALA A 84 -26.36 1.69 -2.41
CA ALA A 84 -25.67 1.73 -1.14
C ALA A 84 -25.40 0.33 -0.55
N ASP A 85 -25.98 -0.73 -1.13
CA ASP A 85 -25.87 -2.11 -0.63
C ASP A 85 -24.60 -2.83 -1.11
N PHE A 86 -23.95 -2.29 -2.16
CA PHE A 86 -22.73 -2.85 -2.72
C PHE A 86 -21.56 -1.90 -2.53
N HIS A 87 -20.45 -2.44 -2.02
CA HIS A 87 -19.23 -1.69 -1.79
C HIS A 87 -18.01 -2.49 -2.25
N GLY A 88 -16.97 -1.76 -2.66
CA GLY A 88 -15.67 -2.31 -3.01
C GLY A 88 -15.51 -2.59 -4.51
N PRO A 89 -14.36 -3.14 -4.93
CA PRO A 89 -13.97 -3.17 -6.33
C PRO A 89 -14.90 -3.96 -7.26
N LEU A 90 -15.61 -4.98 -6.74
CA LEU A 90 -16.60 -5.72 -7.52
C LEU A 90 -17.83 -4.87 -7.88
N ALA A 91 -18.23 -3.93 -7.02
CA ALA A 91 -19.34 -3.02 -7.30
C ALA A 91 -18.97 -2.07 -8.46
N GLY A 92 -17.81 -1.42 -8.36
CA GLY A 92 -17.31 -0.55 -9.43
C GLY A 92 -17.08 -1.30 -10.74
N LEU A 93 -16.63 -2.56 -10.68
CA LEU A 93 -16.51 -3.42 -11.87
C LEU A 93 -17.88 -3.74 -12.49
N LEU A 94 -18.90 -4.01 -11.69
CA LEU A 94 -20.26 -4.25 -12.19
C LEU A 94 -20.82 -3.02 -12.92
N GLU A 95 -20.62 -1.83 -12.35
CA GLU A 95 -21.03 -0.58 -13.01
C GLU A 95 -20.26 -0.36 -14.31
N GLY A 96 -18.96 -0.65 -14.33
CA GLY A 96 -18.17 -0.64 -15.57
C GLY A 96 -18.72 -1.60 -16.63
N LEU A 97 -19.06 -2.85 -16.26
CA LEU A 97 -19.64 -3.83 -17.19
C LEU A 97 -21.04 -3.43 -17.67
N ARG A 98 -21.81 -2.69 -16.87
CA ARG A 98 -23.13 -2.15 -17.25
C ARG A 98 -23.03 -0.99 -18.23
N ALA A 99 -22.10 -0.08 -18.01
CA ALA A 99 -21.95 1.16 -18.76
C ALA A 99 -21.09 1.02 -20.02
N ALA A 100 -20.24 -0.03 -20.11
CA ALA A 100 -19.33 -0.21 -21.23
C ALA A 100 -20.08 -0.33 -22.58
N PRO A 101 -19.76 0.52 -23.58
CA PRO A 101 -20.33 0.40 -24.92
C PRO A 101 -19.67 -0.69 -25.76
N THR A 102 -18.64 -1.35 -25.25
CA THR A 102 -17.85 -2.35 -25.98
C THR A 102 -17.94 -3.75 -25.34
N PRO A 103 -17.60 -4.83 -26.06
CA PRO A 103 -17.68 -6.19 -25.52
C PRO A 103 -16.73 -6.48 -24.36
N TRP A 104 -15.60 -5.76 -24.29
CA TRP A 104 -14.57 -5.99 -23.28
C TRP A 104 -14.36 -4.77 -22.38
N VAL A 105 -14.07 -5.02 -21.10
CA VAL A 105 -13.71 -4.02 -20.09
C VAL A 105 -12.35 -4.35 -19.50
N LEU A 106 -11.39 -3.43 -19.62
CA LEU A 106 -10.09 -3.51 -18.98
C LEU A 106 -10.11 -2.68 -17.69
N CYS A 107 -10.10 -3.33 -16.53
CA CYS A 107 -10.06 -2.64 -15.24
C CYS A 107 -8.62 -2.42 -14.75
N VAL A 108 -8.37 -1.25 -14.14
CA VAL A 108 -7.12 -0.89 -13.45
C VAL A 108 -7.41 -0.04 -12.20
N PRO A 109 -6.56 -0.06 -11.15
CA PRO A 109 -6.66 0.87 -10.03
C PRO A 109 -6.24 2.30 -10.42
N CYS A 110 -6.73 3.30 -9.71
CA CYS A 110 -6.29 4.70 -9.90
C CYS A 110 -4.91 5.03 -9.31
N ASP A 111 -4.34 4.18 -8.44
CA ASP A 111 -3.13 4.46 -7.64
C ASP A 111 -1.86 3.77 -8.15
N VAL A 112 -1.78 3.52 -9.47
CA VAL A 112 -0.68 2.77 -10.11
C VAL A 112 -0.08 3.58 -11.27
N PRO A 113 0.88 4.47 -11.00
CA PRO A 113 1.43 5.36 -12.03
C PRO A 113 2.30 4.63 -13.06
N THR A 114 2.79 3.43 -12.72
CA THR A 114 3.72 2.63 -13.53
C THR A 114 3.06 1.49 -14.31
N LEU A 115 1.73 1.53 -14.46
CA LEU A 115 0.92 0.56 -15.22
C LEU A 115 1.60 0.14 -16.54
N PRO A 116 1.66 -1.17 -16.91
CA PRO A 116 2.22 -1.60 -18.20
C PRO A 116 1.50 -0.97 -19.39
N ALA A 117 2.25 -0.63 -20.45
CA ALA A 117 1.70 -0.02 -21.67
C ALA A 117 1.06 -1.02 -22.63
N ASP A 118 1.24 -2.31 -22.36
CA ASP A 118 0.90 -3.48 -23.18
C ASP A 118 -0.01 -4.45 -22.40
N LEU A 119 -0.68 -3.96 -21.35
CA LEU A 119 -1.57 -4.76 -20.51
C LEU A 119 -2.74 -5.32 -21.33
N ALA A 120 -3.39 -4.48 -22.13
CA ALA A 120 -4.53 -4.89 -22.97
C ALA A 120 -4.14 -5.99 -23.97
N ASP A 121 -2.99 -5.83 -24.62
CA ASP A 121 -2.50 -6.76 -25.64
C ASP A 121 -2.19 -8.14 -25.04
N HIS A 122 -1.46 -8.18 -23.92
CA HIS A 122 -1.13 -9.43 -23.24
C HIS A 122 -2.38 -10.18 -22.72
N LEU A 123 -3.29 -9.47 -22.06
CA LEU A 123 -4.52 -10.07 -21.55
C LEU A 123 -5.45 -10.52 -22.69
N GLY A 124 -5.58 -9.72 -23.74
CA GLY A 124 -6.39 -10.02 -24.91
C GLY A 124 -5.85 -11.21 -25.72
N ALA A 125 -4.53 -11.30 -25.92
CA ALA A 125 -3.91 -12.43 -26.60
C ALA A 125 -4.19 -13.76 -25.87
N ALA A 126 -4.12 -13.76 -24.54
CA ALA A 126 -4.44 -14.95 -23.74
C ALA A 126 -5.89 -15.40 -23.92
N LEU A 127 -6.84 -14.45 -23.98
CA LEU A 127 -8.26 -14.74 -24.19
C LEU A 127 -8.56 -15.26 -25.59
N LEU A 128 -7.91 -14.70 -26.62
CA LEU A 128 -8.06 -15.17 -28.01
C LEU A 128 -7.47 -16.56 -28.22
N HIS A 129 -6.31 -16.85 -27.63
CA HIS A 129 -5.61 -18.12 -27.83
C HIS A 129 -6.25 -19.27 -27.03
N HIS A 130 -6.67 -19.03 -25.79
CA HIS A 130 -7.14 -20.09 -24.89
C HIS A 130 -8.66 -20.10 -24.66
N GLY A 131 -9.37 -19.12 -25.21
CA GLY A 131 -10.77 -18.86 -24.89
C GLY A 131 -10.98 -18.44 -23.43
N GLY A 132 -12.12 -17.82 -23.18
CA GLY A 132 -12.54 -17.40 -21.85
C GLY A 132 -13.23 -16.05 -21.87
N ARG A 133 -13.67 -15.61 -20.68
CA ARG A 133 -14.32 -14.32 -20.49
C ARG A 133 -13.57 -13.41 -19.53
N ILE A 134 -12.51 -13.91 -18.88
CA ILE A 134 -11.69 -13.17 -17.92
C ILE A 134 -10.22 -13.55 -18.09
N ALA A 135 -9.35 -12.55 -18.17
CA ALA A 135 -7.92 -12.69 -17.94
C ALA A 135 -7.46 -11.68 -16.88
N MET A 136 -6.63 -12.10 -15.93
CA MET A 136 -6.05 -11.25 -14.89
C MET A 136 -4.52 -11.33 -14.91
N ALA A 137 -3.87 -10.22 -14.60
CA ALA A 137 -2.42 -10.16 -14.54
C ALA A 137 -1.85 -10.92 -13.33
N VAL A 138 -0.63 -11.42 -13.49
CA VAL A 138 0.24 -11.96 -12.46
C VAL A 138 1.56 -11.20 -12.58
N ASP A 139 2.03 -10.63 -11.47
CA ASP A 139 3.26 -9.84 -11.47
C ASP A 139 4.54 -10.71 -11.56
N GLY A 140 5.71 -10.07 -11.67
CA GLY A 140 7.00 -10.75 -11.77
C GLY A 140 7.36 -11.62 -10.56
N GLY A 141 6.70 -11.39 -9.42
CA GLY A 141 6.82 -12.21 -8.21
C GLY A 141 5.84 -13.37 -8.14
N GLY A 142 5.01 -13.58 -9.17
CA GLY A 142 3.99 -14.63 -9.20
C GLY A 142 2.70 -14.30 -8.44
N ARG A 143 2.51 -13.05 -8.00
CA ARG A 143 1.29 -12.63 -7.30
C ARG A 143 0.20 -12.23 -8.29
N THR A 144 -1.01 -12.74 -8.09
CA THR A 144 -2.20 -12.32 -8.83
C THR A 144 -2.54 -10.86 -8.56
N GLN A 145 -2.95 -10.16 -9.62
CA GLN A 145 -3.33 -8.75 -9.62
C GLN A 145 -4.76 -8.63 -10.15
N PRO A 146 -5.79 -9.01 -9.37
CA PRO A 146 -7.16 -9.18 -9.87
C PRO A 146 -7.84 -7.87 -10.28
N LEU A 147 -7.27 -6.71 -9.95
CA LEU A 147 -7.75 -5.40 -10.42
C LEU A 147 -7.06 -4.91 -11.69
N PHE A 148 -6.22 -5.75 -12.30
CA PHE A 148 -5.63 -5.56 -13.62
C PHE A 148 -6.12 -6.71 -14.50
N ALA A 149 -7.36 -6.59 -14.97
CA ALA A 149 -8.05 -7.69 -15.62
C ALA A 149 -8.88 -7.21 -16.81
N LEU A 150 -8.95 -8.06 -17.84
CA LEU A 150 -9.80 -7.89 -19.00
C LEU A 150 -11.00 -8.83 -18.89
N LEU A 151 -12.21 -8.28 -18.96
CA LEU A 151 -13.46 -9.00 -18.74
C LEU A 151 -14.43 -8.79 -19.90
N HIS A 152 -15.17 -9.82 -20.27
CA HIS A 152 -16.27 -9.72 -21.22
C HIS A 152 -17.55 -9.19 -20.54
N THR A 153 -18.28 -8.26 -21.17
CA THR A 153 -19.52 -7.66 -20.63
C THR A 153 -20.62 -8.68 -20.34
N GLY A 154 -20.59 -9.83 -21.01
CA GLY A 154 -21.45 -10.99 -20.68
C GLY A 154 -21.30 -11.55 -19.26
N LEU A 155 -20.35 -11.06 -18.46
CA LEU A 155 -20.19 -11.39 -17.03
C LEU A 155 -21.01 -10.50 -16.09
N ARG A 156 -21.75 -9.52 -16.63
CA ARG A 156 -22.60 -8.61 -15.86
C ARG A 156 -23.58 -9.36 -14.94
N GLU A 157 -24.36 -10.29 -15.48
CA GLU A 157 -25.35 -11.03 -14.68
C GLU A 157 -24.71 -11.98 -13.66
N PRO A 158 -23.68 -12.79 -14.02
CA PRO A 158 -22.93 -13.57 -13.03
C PRO A 158 -22.34 -12.73 -11.89
N LEU A 159 -21.82 -11.53 -12.19
CA LEU A 159 -21.27 -10.65 -11.17
C LEU A 159 -22.36 -10.06 -10.26
N ALA A 160 -23.47 -9.61 -10.84
CA ALA A 160 -24.62 -9.09 -10.09
C ALA A 160 -25.18 -10.15 -9.13
N ALA A 161 -25.33 -11.40 -9.59
CA ALA A 161 -25.79 -12.51 -8.76
C ALA A 161 -24.81 -12.82 -7.61
N ALA A 162 -23.51 -12.83 -7.87
CA ALA A 162 -22.49 -13.05 -6.84
C ALA A 162 -22.49 -11.93 -5.77
N LEU A 163 -22.61 -10.67 -6.20
CA LEU A 163 -22.71 -9.52 -5.28
C LEU A 163 -23.95 -9.60 -4.38
N ALA A 164 -25.10 -10.00 -4.94
CA ALA A 164 -26.34 -10.22 -4.19
C ALA A 164 -26.23 -11.36 -3.16
N GLN A 165 -25.41 -12.37 -3.44
CA GLN A 165 -25.08 -13.44 -2.50
C GLN A 165 -24.01 -13.07 -1.46
N GLY A 166 -23.57 -11.81 -1.44
CA GLY A 166 -22.58 -11.32 -0.48
C GLY A 166 -21.12 -11.57 -0.86
N GLU A 167 -20.82 -12.01 -2.09
CA GLU A 167 -19.42 -12.14 -2.53
C GLU A 167 -18.76 -10.74 -2.59
N ARG A 168 -17.53 -10.65 -2.08
CA ARG A 168 -16.73 -9.42 -2.02
C ARG A 168 -15.26 -9.64 -2.44
N ARG A 169 -14.86 -10.90 -2.65
CA ARG A 169 -13.47 -11.29 -2.97
C ARG A 169 -13.29 -11.36 -4.48
N VAL A 170 -12.64 -10.33 -5.02
CA VAL A 170 -12.44 -10.16 -6.48
C VAL A 170 -11.79 -11.38 -7.12
N GLU A 171 -10.64 -11.82 -6.60
CA GLU A 171 -9.90 -12.95 -7.18
C GLU A 171 -10.70 -14.25 -7.08
N ALA A 172 -11.34 -14.52 -5.95
CA ALA A 172 -12.09 -15.76 -5.76
C ALA A 172 -13.25 -15.85 -6.75
N TRP A 173 -13.96 -14.74 -6.98
CA TRP A 173 -15.02 -14.66 -7.99
C TRP A 173 -14.46 -14.83 -9.41
N MET A 174 -13.37 -14.14 -9.77
CA MET A 174 -12.75 -14.29 -11.09
C MET A 174 -12.34 -15.75 -11.37
N ARG A 175 -11.73 -16.42 -10.38
CA ARG A 175 -11.37 -17.84 -10.49
C ARG A 175 -12.60 -18.73 -10.66
N SER A 176 -13.71 -18.45 -9.96
CA SER A 176 -14.96 -19.25 -10.12
C SER A 176 -15.57 -19.12 -11.51
N GLN A 177 -15.29 -18.01 -12.22
CA GLN A 177 -15.69 -17.79 -13.62
C GLN A 177 -14.68 -18.32 -14.65
N GLY A 178 -13.61 -19.02 -14.21
CA GLY A 178 -12.60 -19.60 -15.09
C GLY A 178 -11.57 -18.60 -15.60
N ALA A 179 -11.24 -17.58 -14.81
CA ALA A 179 -10.24 -16.57 -15.18
C ALA A 179 -8.87 -17.17 -15.52
N ARG A 180 -8.28 -16.65 -16.60
CA ARG A 180 -6.91 -16.96 -17.02
C ARG A 180 -5.92 -16.06 -16.28
N CYS A 181 -4.81 -16.63 -15.85
CA CYS A 181 -3.70 -15.88 -15.25
C CYS A 181 -2.64 -15.61 -16.33
N VAL A 182 -2.23 -14.35 -16.48
CA VAL A 182 -1.26 -13.91 -17.49
C VAL A 182 -0.06 -13.29 -16.78
N GLY A 183 1.12 -13.89 -16.96
CA GLY A 183 2.35 -13.44 -16.32
C GLY A 183 2.95 -12.19 -16.96
N PHE A 184 3.50 -11.32 -16.13
CA PHE A 184 4.30 -10.16 -16.50
C PHE A 184 5.65 -10.21 -15.78
N GLU A 185 6.71 -9.69 -16.39
CA GLU A 185 8.06 -9.74 -15.79
C GLU A 185 8.23 -8.76 -14.62
N SER A 186 7.52 -7.63 -14.65
CA SER A 186 7.72 -6.54 -13.70
C SER A 186 6.77 -6.62 -12.51
N THR A 187 7.30 -6.57 -11.28
CA THR A 187 6.51 -6.33 -10.06
C THR A 187 6.15 -4.86 -9.86
N GLU A 188 7.07 -3.94 -10.16
CA GLU A 188 6.88 -2.50 -9.90
C GLU A 188 5.77 -1.86 -10.75
N ALA A 189 5.53 -2.38 -11.95
CA ALA A 189 4.44 -1.94 -12.83
C ALA A 189 3.02 -2.17 -12.24
N PHE A 190 2.88 -3.02 -11.22
CA PHE A 190 1.60 -3.30 -10.55
C PHE A 190 1.58 -2.77 -9.10
N ARG A 191 2.56 -1.94 -8.72
CA ARG A 191 2.70 -1.47 -7.35
C ARG A 191 1.79 -0.27 -7.08
N ASN A 192 0.80 -0.47 -6.22
CA ASN A 192 -0.07 0.61 -5.73
C ASN A 192 0.70 1.55 -4.80
N LEU A 193 0.54 2.87 -4.98
CA LEU A 193 1.00 3.86 -4.02
C LEU A 193 -0.01 3.98 -2.88
N ASN A 194 0.39 3.58 -1.68
CA ASN A 194 -0.52 3.43 -0.56
C ASN A 194 -0.40 4.53 0.49
N THR A 195 0.68 5.32 0.46
CA THR A 195 1.02 6.26 1.52
C THR A 195 1.41 7.64 1.00
N ARG A 196 1.21 8.68 1.83
CA ARG A 196 1.63 10.06 1.49
C ARG A 196 3.13 10.18 1.24
N ALA A 197 3.93 9.40 1.96
CA ALA A 197 5.37 9.40 1.79
C ALA A 197 5.79 8.85 0.42
N GLU A 198 5.16 7.77 -0.05
CA GLU A 198 5.40 7.23 -1.39
C GLU A 198 4.99 8.22 -2.50
N LEU A 199 3.97 9.04 -2.25
CA LEU A 199 3.56 10.11 -3.18
C LEU A 199 4.58 11.25 -3.23
N ALA A 200 5.05 11.69 -2.06
CA ALA A 200 6.05 12.75 -1.95
C ALA A 200 7.46 12.29 -2.38
N LEU A 201 7.73 10.99 -2.29
CA LEU A 201 9.02 10.37 -2.57
C LEU A 201 8.85 9.14 -3.49
N PRO A 202 8.83 9.34 -4.82
CA PRO A 202 8.75 8.24 -5.78
C PRO A 202 9.91 7.25 -5.57
N GLY A 203 9.60 5.95 -5.52
CA GLY A 203 10.59 4.90 -5.26
C GLY A 203 10.99 4.77 -3.77
N LEU A 204 10.20 5.32 -2.85
CA LEU A 204 10.23 4.91 -1.45
C LEU A 204 9.68 3.49 -1.33
N GLU A 205 10.40 2.60 -0.65
CA GLU A 205 9.98 1.23 -0.37
C GLU A 205 9.86 1.02 1.13
N LEU A 206 8.69 0.57 1.59
CA LEU A 206 8.48 0.14 2.97
C LEU A 206 8.44 -1.38 3.02
N ARG A 207 9.40 -1.98 3.71
CA ARG A 207 9.48 -3.45 3.82
C ARG A 207 10.08 -3.90 5.14
N PRO A 208 9.93 -5.18 5.51
CA PRO A 208 10.67 -5.74 6.63
C PRO A 208 12.19 -5.57 6.42
N MET A 209 12.88 -5.27 7.52
CA MET A 209 14.33 -5.16 7.54
C MET A 209 14.96 -6.54 7.26
N ILE A 210 15.98 -6.58 6.43
CA ILE A 210 16.78 -7.78 6.14
C ILE A 210 18.23 -7.57 6.61
N GLU A 211 19.01 -8.65 6.65
CA GLU A 211 20.41 -8.61 7.11
C GLU A 211 21.27 -7.61 6.32
N ALA A 212 21.04 -7.50 5.01
CA ALA A 212 21.74 -6.55 4.14
C ALA A 212 21.49 -5.08 4.52
N ASP A 213 20.42 -4.77 5.25
CA ASP A 213 20.11 -3.39 5.67
C ASP A 213 20.86 -2.99 6.95
N LEU A 214 21.42 -3.93 7.71
CA LEU A 214 22.00 -3.67 9.04
C LEU A 214 23.07 -2.56 9.03
N PRO A 215 23.99 -2.47 8.04
CA PRO A 215 24.93 -1.35 7.98
C PRO A 215 24.24 0.01 7.79
N GLY A 216 23.21 0.07 6.94
CA GLY A 216 22.42 1.28 6.71
C GLY A 216 21.59 1.66 7.93
N TYR A 217 20.99 0.69 8.60
CA TYR A 217 20.28 0.87 9.86
C TYR A 217 21.19 1.43 10.95
N LYS A 218 22.40 0.88 11.10
CA LYS A 218 23.40 1.37 12.06
C LYS A 218 23.80 2.81 11.75
N THR A 219 24.09 3.11 10.49
CA THR A 219 24.43 4.47 10.04
C THR A 219 23.31 5.46 10.39
N LEU A 220 22.06 5.10 10.10
CA LEU A 220 20.90 5.91 10.46
C LEU A 220 20.78 6.09 11.99
N ARG A 221 20.94 5.01 12.75
CA ARG A 221 20.82 5.03 14.21
C ARG A 221 21.87 5.93 14.85
N ASP A 222 23.11 5.86 14.39
CA ASP A 222 24.21 6.71 14.89
C ASP A 222 23.93 8.19 14.59
N ALA A 223 23.54 8.51 13.35
CA ALA A 223 23.20 9.88 12.97
C ALA A 223 22.04 10.45 13.82
N MET A 224 21.06 9.62 14.14
CA MET A 224 19.90 10.03 14.93
C MET A 224 20.23 10.22 16.42
N LEU A 225 21.06 9.35 17.01
CA LEU A 225 21.54 9.51 18.38
C LEU A 225 22.39 10.77 18.54
N GLN A 226 23.22 11.07 17.55
CA GLN A 226 24.04 12.28 17.53
C GLN A 226 23.17 13.55 17.37
N ALA A 227 22.18 13.53 16.48
CA ALA A 227 21.36 14.71 16.19
C ALA A 227 20.28 14.97 17.25
N PHE A 228 19.74 13.92 17.87
CA PHE A 228 18.61 13.98 18.80
C PHE A 228 18.84 13.08 20.03
N PRO A 229 19.86 13.32 20.85
CA PRO A 229 20.19 12.46 21.99
C PRO A 229 19.00 12.28 22.95
N ASP A 230 18.23 13.36 23.15
CA ASP A 230 17.09 13.42 24.08
C ASP A 230 15.86 12.61 23.57
N ALA A 231 15.88 12.15 22.32
CA ALA A 231 14.80 11.35 21.71
C ALA A 231 14.98 9.84 21.91
N PHE A 232 16.10 9.39 22.48
CA PHE A 232 16.42 7.98 22.69
C PHE A 232 16.74 7.70 24.16
N VAL A 233 16.39 6.49 24.62
CA VAL A 233 16.83 5.97 25.92
C VAL A 233 18.26 5.43 25.85
N SER A 234 18.72 5.05 24.66
CA SER A 234 20.09 4.58 24.44
C SER A 234 21.06 5.76 24.36
N ASP A 235 22.24 5.64 24.97
CA ASP A 235 23.29 6.65 24.85
C ASP A 235 24.16 6.44 23.60
N GLU A 236 24.63 7.54 23.01
CA GLU A 236 25.46 7.54 21.81
C GLU A 236 26.77 6.77 22.01
N ALA A 237 27.45 6.98 23.14
CA ALA A 237 28.78 6.43 23.38
C ALA A 237 28.79 4.89 23.38
N THR A 238 27.77 4.27 24.00
CA THR A 238 27.60 2.82 24.03
C THR A 238 27.16 2.27 22.68
N GLU A 239 26.21 2.92 22.01
CA GLU A 239 25.70 2.46 20.71
C GLU A 239 26.74 2.58 19.59
N ARG A 240 27.62 3.59 19.65
CA ARG A 240 28.69 3.79 18.67
C ARG A 240 29.68 2.62 18.64
N GLN A 241 29.91 1.97 19.78
CA GLN A 241 30.82 0.81 19.91
C GLN A 241 30.22 -0.49 19.37
N ARG A 242 28.90 -0.55 19.16
CA ARG A 242 28.24 -1.74 18.63
C ARG A 242 28.47 -1.90 17.13
N SER A 243 28.63 -3.14 16.69
CA SER A 243 28.65 -3.46 15.26
C SER A 243 27.23 -3.46 14.68
N ALA A 244 27.11 -3.30 13.36
CA ALA A 244 25.85 -3.47 12.65
C ALA A 244 25.21 -4.85 12.89
N ALA A 245 26.03 -5.90 13.00
CA ALA A 245 25.59 -7.27 13.26
C ALA A 245 24.84 -7.41 14.60
N SER A 246 25.11 -6.54 15.59
CA SER A 246 24.43 -6.56 16.89
C SER A 246 22.90 -6.32 16.79
N TYR A 247 22.44 -5.70 15.70
CA TYR A 247 21.02 -5.47 15.44
C TYR A 247 20.34 -6.61 14.67
N ALA A 248 21.03 -7.74 14.41
CA ALA A 248 20.42 -8.91 13.80
C ALA A 248 19.23 -9.47 14.60
N THR A 249 19.21 -9.25 15.92
CA THR A 249 18.05 -9.57 16.78
C THR A 249 16.79 -8.79 16.42
N ARG A 250 16.93 -7.67 15.70
CA ARG A 250 15.83 -6.82 15.24
C ARG A 250 15.22 -7.22 13.91
N LEU A 251 15.80 -8.22 13.25
CA LEU A 251 15.28 -8.78 12.02
C LEU A 251 14.01 -9.59 12.31
N PRO A 252 12.98 -9.52 11.45
CA PRO A 252 11.82 -10.38 11.55
C PRO A 252 12.24 -11.85 11.55
N GLY A 253 11.79 -12.62 12.54
CA GLY A 253 12.11 -14.06 12.63
C GLY A 253 13.51 -14.38 13.18
N GLY A 254 14.23 -13.41 13.74
CA GLY A 254 15.52 -13.61 14.42
C GLY A 254 15.41 -14.37 15.76
N ALA A 255 16.45 -14.31 16.60
CA ALA A 255 16.54 -15.07 17.86
C ALA A 255 15.41 -14.81 18.89
N GLN A 256 14.68 -13.70 18.76
CA GLN A 256 13.46 -13.40 19.55
C GLN A 256 12.15 -13.87 18.88
N GLY A 257 12.26 -14.59 17.77
CA GLY A 257 11.15 -15.21 17.03
C GLY A 257 10.16 -14.21 16.41
N ALA A 258 8.89 -14.60 16.36
CA ALA A 258 7.78 -13.78 15.84
C ALA A 258 7.43 -12.55 16.70
N CYS A 259 8.15 -12.33 17.80
CA CYS A 259 7.81 -11.35 18.82
C CYS A 259 8.47 -10.00 18.60
N LEU A 260 9.49 -9.90 17.75
CA LEU A 260 10.09 -8.61 17.42
C LEU A 260 10.31 -8.50 15.92
N PHE A 261 9.96 -7.35 15.34
CA PHE A 261 10.22 -7.07 13.93
C PHE A 261 10.55 -5.60 13.72
N SER A 262 11.35 -5.33 12.69
CA SER A 262 11.60 -3.97 12.20
C SER A 262 11.13 -3.81 10.77
N LEU A 263 10.55 -2.66 10.45
CA LEU A 263 10.31 -2.20 9.10
C LEU A 263 11.29 -1.07 8.78
N VAL A 264 11.75 -1.02 7.54
CA VAL A 264 12.63 0.04 7.02
C VAL A 264 11.94 0.78 5.89
N ALA A 265 12.23 2.08 5.81
CA ALA A 265 11.92 2.92 4.66
C ALA A 265 13.18 3.09 3.81
N MET A 266 13.15 2.55 2.61
CA MET A 266 14.28 2.51 1.68
C MET A 266 14.05 3.48 0.54
N HIS A 267 15.11 4.16 0.10
CA HIS A 267 15.09 4.93 -1.14
C HIS A 267 16.44 4.84 -1.82
N ARG A 268 16.45 4.38 -3.08
CA ARG A 268 17.68 4.20 -3.88
C ARG A 268 18.79 3.44 -3.12
N GLY A 269 18.42 2.34 -2.45
CA GLY A 269 19.32 1.49 -1.68
C GLY A 269 19.76 2.04 -0.31
N ARG A 270 19.25 3.22 0.12
CA ARG A 270 19.58 3.82 1.43
C ARG A 270 18.42 3.65 2.41
N VAL A 271 18.73 3.30 3.65
CA VAL A 271 17.76 3.30 4.77
C VAL A 271 17.52 4.76 5.20
N LEU A 272 16.31 5.27 4.97
CA LEU A 272 15.89 6.62 5.34
C LEU A 272 15.18 6.68 6.70
N GLY A 273 14.58 5.57 7.12
CA GLY A 273 13.83 5.48 8.36
C GLY A 273 13.63 4.04 8.79
N ALA A 274 13.34 3.84 10.07
CA ALA A 274 12.99 2.52 10.59
C ALA A 274 12.02 2.62 11.78
N VAL A 275 11.17 1.61 11.91
CA VAL A 275 10.35 1.38 13.10
C VAL A 275 10.57 -0.05 13.60
N THR A 276 10.70 -0.23 14.91
CA THR A 276 10.84 -1.53 15.56
C THR A 276 9.68 -1.74 16.53
N VAL A 277 9.05 -2.90 16.44
CA VAL A 277 7.92 -3.32 17.26
C VAL A 277 8.23 -4.62 17.97
N GLU A 278 7.86 -4.70 19.23
CA GLU A 278 7.98 -5.88 20.09
C GLU A 278 6.61 -6.30 20.63
N ARG A 279 6.28 -7.59 20.60
CA ARG A 279 5.06 -8.17 21.16
C ARG A 279 5.39 -8.93 22.43
N GLU A 280 4.59 -8.71 23.46
CA GLU A 280 4.71 -9.45 24.72
C GLU A 280 4.49 -10.96 24.51
N GLN A 281 5.33 -11.79 25.14
CA GLN A 281 5.25 -13.25 25.00
C GLN A 281 4.44 -13.92 26.11
N ARG A 282 4.31 -13.27 27.27
CA ARG A 282 3.63 -13.85 28.43
C ARG A 282 2.16 -13.98 28.10
N GLY A 283 1.57 -15.17 28.30
CA GLY A 283 0.18 -15.45 27.87
C GLY A 283 -0.86 -14.43 28.38
N LYS A 284 -0.68 -13.88 29.58
CA LYS A 284 -1.58 -12.84 30.13
C LYS A 284 -1.40 -11.44 29.50
N LYS A 285 -0.33 -11.22 28.76
CA LYS A 285 0.03 -9.93 28.13
C LYS A 285 0.22 -10.02 26.62
N CYS A 286 0.07 -11.19 26.01
CA CYS A 286 0.33 -11.38 24.57
C CYS A 286 -0.60 -10.58 23.65
N HIS A 287 -1.61 -9.92 24.21
CA HIS A 287 -2.45 -8.95 23.54
C HIS A 287 -1.84 -7.54 23.41
N ILE A 288 -0.65 -7.32 23.97
CA ILE A 288 0.04 -6.03 23.96
C ILE A 288 1.28 -6.10 23.06
N ALA A 289 1.42 -5.11 22.18
CA ALA A 289 2.62 -4.82 21.42
C ALA A 289 3.16 -3.42 21.75
N HIS A 290 4.46 -3.21 21.56
CA HIS A 290 5.20 -2.01 21.91
C HIS A 290 5.94 -1.49 20.68
N VAL A 291 5.77 -0.22 20.32
CA VAL A 291 6.71 0.46 19.41
C VAL A 291 7.92 0.86 20.24
N VAL A 292 9.05 0.19 20.02
CA VAL A 292 10.27 0.31 20.85
C VAL A 292 11.40 1.08 20.16
N GLY A 293 11.20 1.45 18.90
CA GLY A 293 12.15 2.28 18.18
C GLY A 293 11.51 2.92 16.97
N MET A 294 11.77 4.20 16.76
CA MET A 294 11.28 4.95 15.61
C MET A 294 12.31 6.02 15.23
N MET A 295 12.69 6.06 13.95
CA MET A 295 13.65 7.05 13.46
C MET A 295 13.46 7.34 11.98
N VAL A 296 13.71 8.60 11.61
CA VAL A 296 13.74 9.08 10.23
C VAL A 296 14.91 10.05 10.11
N ALA A 297 15.77 9.82 9.11
CA ALA A 297 16.94 10.64 8.82
C ALA A 297 16.56 12.13 8.78
N PRO A 298 17.32 13.03 9.43
CA PRO A 298 16.97 14.44 9.60
C PRO A 298 16.55 15.14 8.30
N GLU A 299 17.28 14.91 7.22
CA GLU A 299 17.06 15.52 5.91
C GLU A 299 15.80 15.02 5.16
N TRP A 300 15.18 13.96 5.67
CA TRP A 300 13.95 13.34 5.14
C TRP A 300 12.74 13.46 6.09
N GLN A 301 12.88 14.13 7.24
CA GLN A 301 11.78 14.42 8.14
C GLN A 301 10.76 15.39 7.50
N GLY A 302 9.53 15.40 8.02
CA GLY A 302 8.44 16.23 7.48
C GLY A 302 7.84 15.73 6.15
N ARG A 303 8.38 14.67 5.54
CA ARG A 303 7.92 14.12 4.25
C ARG A 303 6.94 12.95 4.39
N GLY A 304 6.38 12.74 5.58
CA GLY A 304 5.43 11.66 5.84
C GLY A 304 6.03 10.27 6.07
N ILE A 305 7.35 10.06 5.89
CA ILE A 305 8.01 8.75 6.07
C ILE A 305 7.69 8.14 7.44
N GLY A 306 7.73 8.96 8.50
CA GLY A 306 7.49 8.48 9.86
C GLY A 306 6.07 7.94 10.07
N ARG A 307 5.08 8.63 9.48
CA ARG A 307 3.68 8.19 9.47
C ARG A 307 3.51 6.88 8.73
N SER A 308 4.12 6.76 7.56
CA SER A 308 3.99 5.56 6.74
C SER A 308 4.62 4.33 7.39
N LEU A 309 5.73 4.49 8.12
CA LEU A 309 6.32 3.42 8.94
C LEU A 309 5.37 2.97 10.06
N ILE A 310 4.76 3.90 10.81
CA ILE A 310 3.82 3.57 11.88
C ILE A 310 2.55 2.91 11.33
N GLU A 311 1.96 3.46 10.27
CA GLU A 311 0.77 2.88 9.62
C GLU A 311 1.05 1.46 9.10
N ALA A 312 2.23 1.22 8.51
CA ALA A 312 2.64 -0.11 8.06
C ALA A 312 2.83 -1.09 9.24
N ALA A 313 3.43 -0.64 10.34
CA ALA A 313 3.59 -1.43 11.55
C ALA A 313 2.23 -1.82 12.17
N LEU A 314 1.30 -0.86 12.30
CA LEU A 314 -0.05 -1.10 12.80
C LEU A 314 -0.85 -2.03 11.89
N ALA A 315 -0.74 -1.88 10.57
CA ALA A 315 -1.39 -2.78 9.61
C ALA A 315 -0.90 -4.23 9.76
N ARG A 316 0.40 -4.42 10.00
CA ARG A 316 0.97 -5.74 10.27
C ARG A 316 0.47 -6.33 11.59
N LEU A 317 0.36 -5.50 12.64
CA LEU A 317 -0.14 -5.94 13.95
C LEU A 317 -1.62 -6.33 13.92
N ARG A 318 -2.47 -5.60 13.19
CA ARG A 318 -3.88 -5.98 13.00
C ARG A 318 -4.07 -7.34 12.31
N GLY A 319 -3.08 -7.77 11.53
CA GLY A 319 -3.06 -9.10 10.91
C GLY A 319 -2.64 -10.22 11.87
N GLN A 320 -2.22 -9.92 13.10
CA GLN A 320 -1.79 -10.91 14.09
C GLN A 320 -2.92 -11.19 15.08
N ALA A 321 -3.29 -12.47 15.21
CA ALA A 321 -4.32 -12.88 16.15
C ALA A 321 -3.97 -12.51 17.60
N GLY A 322 -4.97 -11.96 18.28
CA GLY A 322 -4.93 -11.66 19.71
C GLY A 322 -4.21 -10.37 20.10
N VAL A 323 -3.70 -9.56 19.17
CA VAL A 323 -3.20 -8.21 19.51
C VAL A 323 -4.40 -7.27 19.66
N GLU A 324 -4.48 -6.58 20.79
CA GLU A 324 -5.58 -5.67 21.13
C GLU A 324 -5.06 -4.25 21.42
N ILE A 325 -3.85 -4.13 21.97
CA ILE A 325 -3.27 -2.87 22.42
C ILE A 325 -1.87 -2.69 21.83
N VAL A 326 -1.58 -1.49 21.36
CA VAL A 326 -0.24 -1.05 20.96
C VAL A 326 0.18 0.13 21.83
N THR A 327 1.32 0.02 22.50
CA THR A 327 1.88 1.04 23.38
C THR A 327 3.19 1.61 22.85
N LEU A 328 3.52 2.82 23.26
CA LEU A 328 4.82 3.44 23.03
C LEU A 328 5.14 4.44 24.14
N SER A 329 6.42 4.78 24.26
CA SER A 329 6.88 5.92 25.06
C SER A 329 7.59 6.92 24.16
N VAL A 330 7.42 8.21 24.44
CA VAL A 330 8.03 9.29 23.68
C VAL A 330 8.46 10.40 24.64
N THR A 331 9.64 10.98 24.43
CA THR A 331 10.09 12.15 25.20
C THR A 331 9.04 13.27 25.10
N SER A 332 8.54 13.78 26.23
CA SER A 332 7.41 14.71 26.26
C SER A 332 7.70 16.03 25.51
N SER A 333 8.97 16.43 25.42
CA SER A 333 9.43 17.60 24.65
C SER A 333 9.48 17.37 23.14
N ASN A 334 9.41 16.12 22.66
CA ASN A 334 9.44 15.79 21.23
C ASN A 334 8.06 16.01 20.58
N ALA A 335 7.71 17.28 20.38
CA ALA A 335 6.42 17.69 19.82
C ALA A 335 6.13 17.06 18.45
N ALA A 336 7.15 16.88 17.61
CA ALA A 336 7.01 16.29 16.28
C ALA A 336 6.58 14.81 16.35
N ALA A 337 7.26 14.00 17.18
CA ALA A 337 6.91 12.59 17.35
C ALA A 337 5.55 12.44 18.04
N THR A 338 5.27 13.23 19.09
CA THR A 338 3.97 13.22 19.77
C THR A 338 2.82 13.57 18.82
N HIS A 339 2.99 14.58 17.97
CA HIS A 339 1.99 14.94 16.96
C HIS A 339 1.77 13.80 15.96
N LEU A 340 2.86 13.19 15.47
CA LEU A 340 2.80 12.04 14.59
C LEU A 340 1.99 10.88 15.20
N TYR A 341 2.28 10.48 16.44
CA TYR A 341 1.59 9.37 17.07
C TYR A 341 0.10 9.65 17.29
N ARG A 342 -0.26 10.89 17.67
CA ARG A 342 -1.68 11.31 17.76
C ARG A 342 -2.40 11.21 16.42
N GLN A 343 -1.76 11.62 15.32
CA GLN A 343 -2.34 11.46 13.98
C GLN A 343 -2.54 10.00 13.56
N CYS A 344 -1.73 9.08 14.11
CA CYS A 344 -1.89 7.64 13.93
C CYS A 344 -2.93 7.02 14.89
N GLY A 345 -3.57 7.80 15.75
CA GLY A 345 -4.62 7.36 16.66
C GLY A 345 -4.16 7.01 18.07
N PHE A 346 -2.89 7.23 18.41
CA PHE A 346 -2.42 7.02 19.78
C PHE A 346 -2.92 8.13 20.71
N VAL A 347 -3.33 7.74 21.91
CA VAL A 347 -3.73 8.64 23.00
C VAL A 347 -2.77 8.54 24.16
N THR A 348 -2.43 9.66 24.79
CA THR A 348 -1.60 9.69 25.99
C THR A 348 -2.40 9.16 27.18
N TYR A 349 -1.89 8.14 27.88
CA TYR A 349 -2.53 7.57 29.07
C TYR A 349 -1.73 7.81 30.36
N GLY A 350 -0.49 8.29 30.24
CA GLY A 350 0.34 8.60 31.39
C GLY A 350 1.56 9.42 31.01
N ARG A 351 2.25 9.92 32.04
CA ARG A 351 3.55 10.57 31.92
C ARG A 351 4.46 10.04 33.03
N LEU A 352 5.69 9.68 32.68
CA LEU A 352 6.73 9.33 33.62
C LEU A 352 7.69 10.52 33.75
N PRO A 353 7.66 11.26 34.88
CA PRO A 353 8.57 12.38 35.08
C PRO A 353 10.02 11.92 35.21
N ARG A 354 10.96 12.72 34.68
CA ARG A 354 12.41 12.47 34.76
C ARG A 354 12.83 11.07 34.30
N ALA A 355 12.13 10.54 33.29
CA ALA A 355 12.32 9.18 32.78
C ALA A 355 13.67 8.99 32.08
N ILE A 356 14.19 10.04 31.43
CA ILE A 356 15.47 10.01 30.72
C ILE A 356 16.42 10.99 31.39
N ARG A 357 17.60 10.51 31.79
CA ARG A 357 18.70 11.38 32.19
C ARG A 357 19.55 11.70 30.96
N VAL A 358 19.54 12.95 30.55
CA VAL A 358 20.22 13.41 29.33
C VAL A 358 21.68 13.78 29.64
N ASP A 359 21.89 14.49 30.75
CA ASP A 359 23.21 14.83 31.28
C ASP A 359 23.15 14.92 32.82
N HIS A 360 24.20 15.43 33.47
CA HIS A 360 24.28 15.48 34.94
C HIS A 360 23.20 16.35 35.61
N ALA A 361 22.61 17.32 34.90
CA ALA A 361 21.63 18.25 35.45
C ALA A 361 20.26 18.16 34.76
N ARG A 362 20.21 17.63 33.54
CA ARG A 362 19.01 17.64 32.69
C ARG A 362 18.33 16.28 32.64
N TYR A 363 17.02 16.32 32.86
CA TYR A 363 16.13 15.16 32.77
C TYR A 363 14.95 15.49 31.87
N GLU A 364 14.50 14.51 31.11
CA GLU A 364 13.32 14.62 30.27
C GLU A 364 12.22 13.66 30.76
N ASP A 365 10.98 14.12 30.63
CA ASP A 365 9.79 13.32 30.89
C ASP A 365 9.48 12.42 29.69
N GLN A 366 8.77 11.32 29.92
CA GLN A 366 8.23 10.49 28.84
C GLN A 366 6.70 10.42 28.91
N ASP A 367 6.05 10.79 27.82
CA ASP A 367 4.63 10.52 27.60
C ASP A 367 4.46 9.03 27.22
N LEU A 368 3.54 8.36 27.91
CA LEU A 368 3.12 6.99 27.62
C LEU A 368 1.85 7.05 26.78
N MET A 369 1.89 6.45 25.59
CA MET A 369 0.78 6.49 24.64
C MET A 369 0.32 5.09 24.26
N GLN A 370 -0.97 4.94 24.00
CA GLN A 370 -1.58 3.68 23.60
C GLN A 370 -2.55 3.87 22.44
N LEU A 371 -2.75 2.79 21.68
CA LEU A 371 -3.77 2.63 20.66
C LEU A 371 -4.44 1.27 20.88
N THR A 372 -5.77 1.26 20.92
CA THR A 372 -6.58 0.03 21.01
C THR A 372 -7.19 -0.24 19.64
N PHE A 373 -7.17 -1.50 19.20
CA PHE A 373 -7.71 -1.90 17.89
C PHE A 373 -9.23 -2.00 17.82
#